data_AF-A0A9P7X3Y0-F1
#
_entry.id   AF-A0A9P7X3Y0-F1
#
_cell.length_a   1.000
_cell.length_b   1.000
_cell.length_c   1.000
_cell.angle_alpha   90.00
_cell.angle_beta   90.00
_cell.angle_gamma   90.00
#
_symmetry.space_group_name_H-M   'P 1'
#
loop_
_entity.id
_entity.type
_entity.pdbx_description
1 polymer ?
#
loop_
_entity_poly.entity_id
_entity_poly.type
_entity_poly.pdbx_seq_one_letter_code
_entity_poly.pdbx_strand_id
1 'polypeptide(L)'
;MVSASKHPNPDVSGHAFESVNMLTVTKSADILKNPDAVKCLVGHLRNRELTVRVDALRAMFTMYRDCPRESVNVDPKRVMEAAKKLHHDNEYADQVMGLGLQKSLLMIYVTVTRDFQNAMFGNAQDRDMLKLGNTLYQLLIRSEWGVGDGGFADEKGKPVDLGLGYATWFESLPICIKALRKANPKSEEAAMLEIKYNIRHRRYREAHRLAKNWIANVDPDCGFCYYTLTMDNKDEREGLSWAKKGLKTKASDYIKLGMLFNAVDYAAKLGIDMLDDHKQMSENPTKHMTTAIAYLQSALVDAKAYIDLAPIDDRLLRAIMARYFCLFIAIKGPNHVDAQLKTLQPLVDKFKLVERVSALIWSDLVQTGPKATWTLIQGNYAEAAKEWDDIFEGRDSQKGSIEKAPDGSEQAEREAPDGLEDLVEHLCGGSKHEHEELNMNEESWYRHTLSPHLDESMLAMMTCSFCGNPSAQMKKCAGCGATDEIVWETRPEQQQQQQQPWKGMDQFTLVQFAPPKSKLNTIPFTIVSNLKGEM
;
A
#
# COMPACT_ATOMS: atom_id res chain seq x y z
N MET A 1 24.77 -26.79 -1.07
CA MET A 1 24.56 -25.38 -0.69
C MET A 1 23.96 -25.29 0.71
N VAL A 2 22.75 -25.81 0.97
CA VAL A 2 22.13 -25.75 2.31
C VAL A 2 23.02 -26.28 3.45
N SER A 3 23.66 -27.45 3.27
CA SER A 3 24.61 -27.97 4.26
C SER A 3 25.79 -27.02 4.49
N ALA A 4 26.33 -26.42 3.43
CA ALA A 4 27.43 -25.45 3.52
C ALA A 4 26.98 -24.11 4.15
N SER A 5 25.73 -23.68 3.99
CA SER A 5 25.20 -22.49 4.69
C SER A 5 25.10 -22.68 6.20
N LYS A 6 25.26 -23.91 6.73
CA LYS A 6 25.37 -24.20 8.17
C LYS A 6 26.81 -24.19 8.68
N HIS A 7 27.79 -23.98 7.80
CA HIS A 7 29.20 -24.05 8.18
C HIS A 7 29.53 -23.02 9.29
N PRO A 8 30.42 -23.34 10.25
CA PRO A 8 30.79 -22.40 11.33
C PRO A 8 31.53 -21.16 10.81
N ASN A 9 32.38 -21.33 9.79
CA ASN A 9 33.03 -20.20 9.13
C ASN A 9 31.98 -19.33 8.41
N PRO A 10 31.86 -18.03 8.78
CA PRO A 10 30.87 -17.13 8.23
C PRO A 10 31.00 -16.93 6.72
N ASP A 11 32.23 -16.88 6.17
CA ASP A 11 32.47 -16.67 4.74
C ASP A 11 31.92 -17.84 3.90
N VAL A 12 32.20 -19.07 4.33
CA VAL A 12 31.68 -20.29 3.68
C VAL A 12 30.14 -20.30 3.75
N SER A 13 29.60 -19.93 4.91
CA SER A 13 28.15 -19.92 5.11
C SER A 13 27.44 -18.86 4.27
N GLY A 14 28.02 -17.65 4.20
CA GLY A 14 27.51 -16.51 3.44
C GLY A 14 27.49 -16.81 1.94
N HIS A 15 28.62 -17.28 1.39
CA HIS A 15 28.70 -17.68 -0.01
C HIS A 15 27.74 -18.81 -0.38
N ALA A 16 27.58 -19.79 0.52
CA ALA A 16 26.64 -20.88 0.31
C ALA A 16 25.19 -20.38 0.32
N PHE A 17 24.84 -19.44 1.20
CA PHE A 17 23.51 -18.83 1.26
C PHE A 17 23.24 -17.95 0.03
N GLU A 18 24.19 -17.11 -0.38
CA GLU A 18 24.12 -16.31 -1.60
C GLU A 18 23.86 -17.20 -2.82
N SER A 19 24.54 -18.35 -2.90
CA SER A 19 24.31 -19.34 -3.95
C SER A 19 22.87 -19.89 -3.94
N VAL A 20 22.29 -20.14 -2.76
CA VAL A 20 20.87 -20.53 -2.64
C VAL A 20 19.96 -19.40 -3.11
N ASN A 21 20.25 -18.15 -2.75
CA ASN A 21 19.49 -16.99 -3.19
C ASN A 21 19.51 -16.84 -4.71
N MET A 22 20.66 -16.99 -5.36
CA MET A 22 20.76 -16.92 -6.83
C MET A 22 19.94 -18.00 -7.54
N LEU A 23 19.81 -19.19 -6.94
CA LEU A 23 18.96 -20.26 -7.48
C LEU A 23 17.46 -19.91 -7.43
N THR A 24 17.02 -18.98 -6.58
CA THR A 24 15.60 -18.57 -6.54
C THR A 24 15.14 -17.90 -7.84
N VAL A 25 16.06 -17.30 -8.60
CA VAL A 25 15.76 -16.65 -9.89
C VAL A 25 15.50 -17.68 -11.00
N THR A 26 16.29 -18.76 -11.04
CA THR A 26 16.32 -19.70 -12.18
C THR A 26 15.74 -21.07 -11.87
N LYS A 27 15.61 -21.41 -10.58
CA LYS A 27 15.21 -22.74 -10.07
C LYS A 27 14.20 -22.63 -8.92
N SER A 28 13.35 -21.61 -8.92
CA SER A 28 12.32 -21.37 -7.89
C SER A 28 11.49 -22.63 -7.59
N ALA A 29 11.01 -23.33 -8.62
CA ALA A 29 10.22 -24.55 -8.45
C ALA A 29 10.98 -25.70 -7.76
N ASP A 30 12.29 -25.82 -8.00
CA ASP A 30 13.12 -26.86 -7.38
C ASP A 30 13.43 -26.51 -5.92
N ILE A 31 13.66 -25.22 -5.62
CA ILE A 31 13.82 -24.71 -4.25
C ILE A 31 12.55 -24.96 -3.44
N LEU A 32 11.37 -24.61 -3.99
CA LEU A 32 10.09 -24.80 -3.30
C LEU A 32 9.75 -26.28 -3.03
N LYS A 33 10.27 -27.21 -3.84
CA LYS A 33 10.13 -28.67 -3.63
C LYS A 33 11.13 -29.23 -2.63
N ASN A 34 12.15 -28.48 -2.24
CA ASN A 34 13.19 -28.91 -1.32
C ASN A 34 12.97 -28.29 0.08
N PRO A 35 12.46 -29.06 1.06
CA PRO A 35 12.17 -28.54 2.40
C PRO A 35 13.38 -27.90 3.08
N ASP A 36 14.59 -28.46 2.89
CA ASP A 36 15.80 -27.94 3.51
C ASP A 36 16.19 -26.58 2.91
N ALA A 37 15.98 -26.39 1.60
CA ALA A 37 16.23 -25.10 0.95
C ALA A 37 15.23 -24.04 1.40
N VAL A 38 13.94 -24.41 1.54
CA VAL A 38 12.92 -23.52 2.10
C VAL A 38 13.24 -23.14 3.54
N LYS A 39 13.57 -24.12 4.39
CA LYS A 39 13.97 -23.88 5.79
C LYS A 39 15.23 -23.04 5.88
N CYS A 40 16.18 -23.20 4.95
CA CYS A 40 17.34 -22.33 4.84
C CYS A 40 16.93 -20.87 4.62
N LEU A 41 16.14 -20.58 3.57
CA LEU A 41 15.69 -19.21 3.28
C LEU A 41 14.89 -18.60 4.44
N VAL A 42 13.92 -19.34 4.97
CA VAL A 42 13.08 -18.87 6.09
C VAL A 42 13.90 -18.73 7.38
N GLY A 43 14.87 -19.61 7.61
CA GLY A 43 15.78 -19.55 8.75
C GLY A 43 16.65 -18.30 8.72
N HIS A 44 17.13 -17.87 7.54
CA HIS A 44 17.94 -16.65 7.42
C HIS A 44 17.17 -15.36 7.74
N LEU A 45 15.83 -15.37 7.79
CA LEU A 45 15.05 -14.26 8.38
C LEU A 45 15.27 -14.09 9.90
N ARG A 46 15.91 -15.06 10.56
CA ARG A 46 16.29 -15.03 11.97
C ARG A 46 17.76 -14.68 12.20
N ASN A 47 18.50 -14.38 11.14
CA ASN A 47 19.86 -13.86 11.30
C ASN A 47 19.82 -12.48 11.99
N ARG A 48 20.77 -12.19 12.88
CA ARG A 48 20.86 -10.87 13.53
C ARG A 48 21.22 -9.76 12.55
N GLU A 49 22.00 -10.08 11.52
CA GLU A 49 22.39 -9.16 10.47
C GLU A 49 21.19 -8.85 9.56
N LEU A 50 20.85 -7.57 9.45
CA LEU A 50 19.66 -7.13 8.71
C LEU A 50 19.77 -7.38 7.21
N THR A 51 20.94 -7.14 6.64
CA THR A 51 21.23 -7.36 5.21
C THR A 51 20.91 -8.79 4.79
N VAL A 52 21.34 -9.78 5.58
CA VAL A 52 21.06 -11.21 5.37
C VAL A 52 19.56 -11.52 5.40
N ARG A 53 18.81 -10.92 6.34
CA ARG A 53 17.36 -11.09 6.43
C ARG A 53 16.64 -10.49 5.22
N VAL A 54 17.07 -9.31 4.81
CA VAL A 54 16.52 -8.60 3.65
C VAL A 54 16.81 -9.37 2.36
N ASP A 55 18.00 -9.94 2.21
CA ASP A 55 18.35 -10.82 1.09
C ASP A 55 17.52 -12.10 1.06
N ALA A 56 17.28 -12.72 2.22
CA ALA A 56 16.38 -13.87 2.33
C ALA A 56 14.96 -13.52 1.85
N LEU A 57 14.43 -12.37 2.30
CA LEU A 57 13.11 -11.89 1.89
C LEU A 57 13.05 -11.63 0.38
N ARG A 58 14.06 -10.96 -0.18
CA ARG A 58 14.19 -10.70 -1.62
C ARG A 58 14.13 -12.02 -2.40
N ALA A 59 14.94 -13.01 -2.03
CA ALA A 59 14.96 -14.32 -2.67
C ALA A 59 13.57 -14.99 -2.65
N MET A 60 12.83 -14.89 -1.55
CA MET A 60 11.47 -15.42 -1.46
C MET A 60 10.47 -14.66 -2.35
N PHE A 61 10.53 -13.32 -2.43
CA PHE A 61 9.69 -12.57 -3.37
C PHE A 61 10.01 -12.92 -4.82
N THR A 62 11.28 -13.10 -5.16
CA THR A 62 11.72 -13.50 -6.50
C THR A 62 11.12 -14.83 -6.93
N MET A 63 11.02 -15.81 -6.03
CA MET A 63 10.38 -17.11 -6.33
C MET A 63 8.91 -16.98 -6.74
N TYR A 64 8.23 -15.91 -6.30
CA TYR A 64 6.81 -15.68 -6.53
C TYR A 64 6.52 -14.46 -7.40
N ARG A 65 7.52 -13.95 -8.16
CA ARG A 65 7.37 -12.75 -9.00
C ARG A 65 6.27 -12.87 -10.07
N ASP A 66 6.03 -14.09 -10.55
CA ASP A 66 5.05 -14.39 -11.60
C ASP A 66 3.65 -14.67 -11.04
N CYS A 67 3.46 -14.51 -9.72
CA CYS A 67 2.14 -14.64 -9.12
C CYS A 67 1.20 -13.53 -9.61
N PRO A 68 -0.10 -13.83 -9.77
CA PRO A 68 -1.08 -12.84 -10.16
C PRO A 68 -1.14 -11.68 -9.16
N ARG A 69 -1.42 -10.48 -9.68
CA ARG A 69 -1.73 -9.31 -8.85
C ARG A 69 -3.19 -9.34 -8.43
N GLU A 70 -3.48 -8.69 -7.31
CA GLU A 70 -4.84 -8.54 -6.83
C GLU A 70 -5.67 -7.71 -7.82
N SER A 71 -6.83 -8.24 -8.23
CA SER A 71 -7.72 -7.52 -9.13
C SER A 71 -8.55 -6.50 -8.36
N VAL A 72 -8.72 -5.33 -8.96
CA VAL A 72 -9.54 -4.23 -8.42
C VAL A 72 -10.96 -4.24 -9.02
N ASN A 73 -11.29 -5.25 -9.82
CA ASN A 73 -12.60 -5.31 -10.49
C ASN A 73 -13.70 -5.58 -9.46
N VAL A 74 -14.61 -4.61 -9.33
CA VAL A 74 -15.76 -4.71 -8.44
C VAL A 74 -16.96 -5.23 -9.22
N ASP A 75 -17.52 -6.36 -8.78
CA ASP A 75 -18.82 -6.85 -9.25
C ASP A 75 -19.93 -6.27 -8.34
N PRO A 76 -20.77 -5.34 -8.83
CA PRO A 76 -21.83 -4.74 -8.02
C PRO A 76 -22.80 -5.79 -7.45
N LYS A 77 -23.07 -6.87 -8.18
CA LYS A 77 -23.98 -7.92 -7.72
C LYS A 77 -23.39 -8.64 -6.52
N ARG A 78 -22.10 -9.01 -6.59
CA ARG A 78 -21.37 -9.64 -5.49
C ARG A 78 -21.36 -8.75 -4.25
N VAL A 79 -21.10 -7.46 -4.41
CA VAL A 79 -21.11 -6.48 -3.31
C VAL A 79 -22.47 -6.41 -2.63
N MET A 80 -23.57 -6.36 -3.39
CA MET A 80 -24.93 -6.31 -2.84
C MET A 80 -25.32 -7.63 -2.13
N GLU A 81 -24.88 -8.78 -2.64
CA GLU A 81 -25.08 -10.07 -1.97
C GLU A 81 -24.26 -10.19 -0.68
N ALA A 82 -23.02 -9.69 -0.70
CA ALA A 82 -22.14 -9.65 0.46
C ALA A 82 -22.71 -8.77 1.57
N ALA A 83 -23.26 -7.60 1.24
CA ALA A 83 -23.93 -6.71 2.20
C ALA A 83 -25.05 -7.41 2.97
N LYS A 84 -25.87 -8.23 2.28
CA LYS A 84 -26.94 -9.01 2.93
C LYS A 84 -26.40 -10.11 3.84
N LYS A 85 -25.33 -10.80 3.42
CA LYS A 85 -24.73 -11.90 4.18
C LYS A 85 -24.01 -11.38 5.43
N LEU A 86 -23.21 -10.32 5.28
CA LEU A 86 -22.42 -9.72 6.36
C LEU A 86 -23.26 -8.99 7.39
N HIS A 87 -24.49 -8.60 7.05
CA HIS A 87 -25.41 -8.00 8.01
C HIS A 87 -25.68 -8.90 9.24
N HIS A 88 -25.57 -10.22 9.09
CA HIS A 88 -25.75 -11.20 10.17
C HIS A 88 -24.44 -11.74 10.75
N ASP A 89 -23.29 -11.19 10.34
CA ASP A 89 -21.98 -11.61 10.80
C ASP A 89 -21.55 -10.75 11.99
N ASN A 90 -21.68 -11.29 13.20
CA ASN A 90 -21.38 -10.55 14.44
C ASN A 90 -19.92 -10.08 14.49
N GLU A 91 -18.98 -10.91 14.04
CA GLU A 91 -17.55 -10.57 14.08
C GLU A 91 -17.23 -9.40 13.14
N TYR A 92 -17.80 -9.40 11.92
CA TYR A 92 -17.69 -8.28 11.01
C TYR A 92 -18.40 -7.03 11.55
N ALA A 93 -19.62 -7.19 12.08
CA ALA A 93 -20.41 -6.09 12.63
C ALA A 93 -19.68 -5.41 13.79
N ASP A 94 -19.08 -6.16 14.72
CA ASP A 94 -18.32 -5.61 15.85
C ASP A 94 -17.14 -4.75 15.37
N GLN A 95 -16.38 -5.22 14.37
CA GLN A 95 -15.26 -4.48 13.81
C GLN A 95 -15.71 -3.19 13.09
N VAL A 96 -16.76 -3.28 12.28
CA VAL A 96 -17.27 -2.10 11.55
C VAL A 96 -17.92 -1.09 12.48
N MET A 97 -18.65 -1.54 13.50
CA MET A 97 -19.28 -0.65 14.48
C MET A 97 -18.24 0.07 15.33
N GLY A 98 -17.13 -0.60 15.70
CA GLY A 98 -16.03 0.03 16.42
C GLY A 98 -15.34 1.17 15.65
N LEU A 99 -15.27 1.08 14.32
CA LEU A 99 -14.72 2.14 13.46
C LEU A 99 -15.76 3.18 13.03
N GLY A 100 -17.04 2.81 13.06
CA GLY A 100 -18.17 3.57 12.55
C GLY A 100 -18.56 3.19 11.13
N LEU A 101 -19.87 3.05 10.88
CA LEU A 101 -20.43 2.62 9.59
C LEU A 101 -19.99 3.49 8.40
N GLN A 102 -19.71 4.77 8.64
CA GLN A 102 -19.26 5.70 7.61
C GLN A 102 -17.84 5.41 7.10
N LYS A 103 -17.08 4.57 7.82
CA LYS A 103 -15.74 4.14 7.41
C LYS A 103 -15.74 2.78 6.71
N SER A 104 -16.83 2.00 6.76
CA SER A 104 -16.93 0.73 6.03
C SER A 104 -16.93 0.98 4.53
N LEU A 105 -16.01 0.34 3.81
CA LEU A 105 -15.89 0.50 2.37
C LEU A 105 -17.12 -0.07 1.64
N LEU A 106 -17.70 -1.16 2.17
CA LEU A 106 -18.95 -1.74 1.69
C LEU A 106 -20.11 -0.74 1.80
N MET A 107 -20.25 -0.10 2.96
CA MET A 107 -21.32 0.89 3.19
C MET A 107 -21.12 2.15 2.37
N ILE A 108 -19.89 2.62 2.23
CA ILE A 108 -19.54 3.73 1.33
C ILE A 108 -19.94 3.37 -0.11
N TYR A 109 -19.59 2.18 -0.59
CA TYR A 109 -19.94 1.74 -1.94
C TYR A 109 -21.45 1.77 -2.19
N VAL A 110 -22.24 1.17 -1.29
CA VAL A 110 -23.71 1.11 -1.42
C VAL A 110 -24.33 2.50 -1.41
N THR A 111 -23.90 3.36 -0.48
CA THR A 111 -24.45 4.72 -0.34
C THR A 111 -24.05 5.63 -1.50
N VAL A 112 -22.79 5.58 -1.93
CA VAL A 112 -22.29 6.32 -3.11
C VAL A 112 -23.00 5.88 -4.37
N THR A 113 -23.17 4.58 -4.59
CA THR A 113 -23.87 4.06 -5.78
C THR A 113 -25.31 4.56 -5.82
N ARG A 114 -26.02 4.51 -4.69
CA ARG A 114 -27.39 5.04 -4.57
C ARG A 114 -27.45 6.54 -4.83
N ASP A 115 -26.58 7.31 -4.20
CA ASP A 115 -26.58 8.77 -4.32
C ASP A 115 -26.21 9.21 -5.75
N PHE A 116 -25.28 8.50 -6.40
CA PHE A 116 -24.93 8.66 -7.81
C PHE A 116 -26.14 8.39 -8.72
N GLN A 117 -26.82 7.26 -8.54
CA GLN A 117 -28.03 6.93 -9.31
C GLN A 117 -29.11 8.01 -9.14
N ASN A 118 -29.38 8.44 -7.91
CA ASN A 118 -30.33 9.51 -7.62
C ASN A 118 -29.96 10.82 -8.32
N ALA A 119 -28.66 11.17 -8.37
CA ALA A 119 -28.18 12.35 -9.08
C ALA A 119 -28.43 12.23 -10.61
N MET A 120 -28.16 11.07 -11.20
CA MET A 120 -28.42 10.82 -12.62
C MET A 120 -29.93 10.90 -12.95
N PHE A 121 -30.80 10.29 -12.13
CA PHE A 121 -32.25 10.40 -12.30
C PHE A 121 -32.77 11.83 -12.08
N GLY A 122 -32.20 12.56 -11.13
CA GLY A 122 -32.51 13.98 -10.94
C GLY A 122 -32.18 14.80 -12.20
N ASN A 123 -30.99 14.60 -12.77
CA ASN A 123 -30.58 15.26 -14.01
C ASN A 123 -31.48 14.90 -15.19
N ALA A 124 -31.94 13.65 -15.29
CA ALA A 124 -32.88 13.26 -16.34
C ALA A 124 -34.21 14.05 -16.28
N GLN A 125 -34.61 14.50 -15.09
CA GLN A 125 -35.84 15.26 -14.86
C GLN A 125 -35.63 16.76 -15.02
N ASP A 126 -34.62 17.33 -14.34
CA ASP A 126 -34.40 18.78 -14.28
C ASP A 126 -33.48 19.31 -15.39
N ARG A 127 -32.71 18.43 -16.04
CA ARG A 127 -31.67 18.75 -17.04
C ARG A 127 -30.60 19.72 -16.52
N ASP A 128 -30.41 19.80 -15.21
CA ASP A 128 -29.44 20.68 -14.56
C ASP A 128 -28.06 20.02 -14.47
N MET A 129 -27.21 20.34 -15.45
CA MET A 129 -25.84 19.83 -15.52
C MET A 129 -24.91 20.46 -14.48
N LEU A 130 -25.23 21.67 -13.99
CA LEU A 130 -24.42 22.32 -12.97
C LEU A 130 -24.63 21.62 -11.62
N LYS A 131 -25.89 21.36 -11.26
CA LYS A 131 -26.28 20.59 -10.08
C LYS A 131 -25.74 19.16 -10.12
N LEU A 132 -25.82 18.49 -11.29
CA LEU A 132 -25.22 17.18 -11.46
C LEU A 132 -23.71 17.24 -11.22
N GLY A 133 -22.99 18.16 -11.88
CA GLY A 133 -21.55 18.32 -11.73
C GLY A 133 -21.09 18.51 -10.28
N ASN A 134 -21.76 19.40 -9.53
CA ASN A 134 -21.47 19.60 -8.10
C ASN A 134 -21.67 18.31 -7.30
N THR A 135 -22.75 17.57 -7.56
CA THR A 135 -23.04 16.31 -6.88
C THR A 135 -21.98 15.25 -7.20
N LEU A 136 -21.59 15.11 -8.47
CA LEU A 136 -20.56 14.16 -8.89
C LEU A 136 -19.19 14.46 -8.26
N TYR A 137 -18.84 15.73 -8.10
CA TYR A 137 -17.61 16.11 -7.39
C TYR A 137 -17.66 15.68 -5.91
N GLN A 138 -18.77 15.94 -5.21
CA GLN A 138 -18.91 15.52 -3.80
C GLN A 138 -18.80 14.00 -3.65
N LEU A 139 -19.37 13.24 -4.60
CA LEU A 139 -19.25 11.79 -4.62
C LEU A 139 -17.82 11.33 -4.92
N LEU A 140 -17.13 12.00 -5.85
CA LEU A 140 -15.73 11.72 -6.18
C LEU A 140 -14.83 11.87 -4.94
N ILE A 141 -14.96 12.98 -4.19
CA ILE A 141 -14.13 13.23 -2.99
C ILE A 141 -14.48 12.31 -1.81
N ARG A 142 -15.66 11.68 -1.83
CA ARG A 142 -16.08 10.69 -0.83
C ARG A 142 -15.60 9.27 -1.16
N SER A 143 -15.45 8.91 -2.43
CA SER A 143 -15.14 7.54 -2.84
C SER A 143 -14.56 7.44 -4.25
N GLU A 144 -13.68 6.45 -4.46
CA GLU A 144 -13.17 6.06 -5.78
C GLU A 144 -14.27 5.74 -6.80
N TRP A 145 -15.43 5.25 -6.34
CA TRP A 145 -16.59 4.88 -7.15
C TRP A 145 -17.63 5.99 -7.30
N GLY A 146 -17.31 7.21 -6.86
CA GLY A 146 -18.22 8.37 -6.91
C GLY A 146 -18.76 8.70 -8.31
N VAL A 147 -18.05 8.28 -9.36
CA VAL A 147 -18.46 8.46 -10.75
C VAL A 147 -18.35 7.12 -11.46
N GLY A 148 -19.49 6.45 -11.59
CA GLY A 148 -19.60 5.14 -12.23
C GLY A 148 -19.87 5.20 -13.73
N ASP A 149 -19.77 4.04 -14.36
CA ASP A 149 -20.22 3.81 -15.72
C ASP A 149 -21.61 3.14 -15.70
N GLY A 150 -22.45 3.45 -16.67
CA GLY A 150 -23.84 3.02 -16.68
C GLY A 150 -24.68 3.79 -17.69
N GLY A 151 -25.98 3.54 -17.70
CA GLY A 151 -26.90 4.21 -18.59
C GLY A 151 -28.34 3.96 -18.20
N PHE A 152 -29.25 4.73 -18.78
CA PHE A 152 -30.67 4.48 -18.66
C PHE A 152 -31.04 3.31 -19.56
N ALA A 153 -31.77 2.34 -19.03
CA ALA A 153 -32.23 1.19 -19.79
C ALA A 153 -33.69 0.85 -19.46
N ASP A 154 -34.38 0.25 -20.43
CA ASP A 154 -35.74 -0.25 -20.26
C ASP A 154 -35.76 -1.55 -19.45
N GLU A 155 -36.95 -2.12 -19.24
CA GLU A 155 -37.12 -3.40 -18.52
C GLU A 155 -36.37 -4.59 -19.13
N LYS A 156 -36.01 -4.53 -20.42
CA LYS A 156 -35.25 -5.56 -21.12
C LYS A 156 -33.75 -5.28 -21.11
N GLY A 157 -33.34 -4.21 -20.44
CA GLY A 157 -31.97 -3.76 -20.39
C GLY A 157 -31.49 -3.09 -21.68
N LYS A 158 -32.40 -2.68 -22.58
CA LYS A 158 -32.03 -1.94 -23.78
C LYS A 158 -31.77 -0.47 -23.41
N PRO A 159 -30.67 0.14 -23.89
CA PRO A 159 -30.40 1.56 -23.66
C PRO A 159 -31.57 2.45 -24.12
N VAL A 160 -31.91 3.45 -23.31
CA VAL A 160 -32.95 4.44 -23.61
C VAL A 160 -32.34 5.82 -23.81
N ASP A 161 -32.64 6.45 -24.94
CA ASP A 161 -32.29 7.84 -25.21
C ASP A 161 -33.31 8.79 -24.58
N LEU A 162 -32.85 9.57 -23.60
CA LEU A 162 -33.66 10.59 -22.90
C LEU A 162 -33.46 12.00 -23.47
N GLY A 163 -32.68 12.16 -24.55
CA GLY A 163 -32.37 13.44 -25.17
C GLY A 163 -31.46 14.33 -24.30
N LEU A 164 -30.60 13.72 -23.48
CA LEU A 164 -29.70 14.42 -22.54
C LEU A 164 -28.35 14.83 -23.16
N GLY A 165 -28.09 14.41 -24.39
CA GLY A 165 -26.82 14.68 -25.10
C GLY A 165 -25.67 13.77 -24.69
N TYR A 166 -25.95 12.71 -23.93
CA TYR A 166 -25.02 11.64 -23.57
C TYR A 166 -25.76 10.31 -23.54
N ALA A 167 -25.11 9.22 -23.93
CA ALA A 167 -25.68 7.87 -23.94
C ALA A 167 -25.32 7.11 -22.65
N THR A 168 -24.09 7.27 -22.17
CA THR A 168 -23.65 6.71 -20.89
C THR A 168 -23.57 7.77 -19.80
N TRP A 169 -23.76 7.38 -18.55
CA TRP A 169 -23.62 8.28 -17.42
C TRP A 169 -22.22 8.88 -17.34
N PHE A 170 -21.18 8.18 -17.78
CA PHE A 170 -19.81 8.69 -17.79
C PHE A 170 -19.62 9.81 -18.85
N GLU A 171 -20.32 9.73 -19.98
CA GLU A 171 -20.33 10.78 -21.03
C GLU A 171 -21.00 12.09 -20.57
N SER A 172 -21.69 12.11 -19.43
CA SER A 172 -22.19 13.36 -18.84
C SER A 172 -21.07 14.27 -18.30
N LEU A 173 -19.89 13.71 -17.99
CA LEU A 173 -18.81 14.45 -17.34
C LEU A 173 -18.33 15.68 -18.13
N PRO A 174 -18.01 15.60 -19.43
CA PRO A 174 -17.62 16.79 -20.20
C PRO A 174 -18.67 17.90 -20.20
N ILE A 175 -19.96 17.55 -20.18
CA ILE A 175 -21.07 18.52 -20.15
C ILE A 175 -21.15 19.18 -18.77
N CYS A 176 -21.02 18.40 -17.70
CA CYS A 176 -20.94 18.91 -16.33
C CYS A 176 -19.74 19.85 -16.13
N ILE A 177 -18.55 19.44 -16.60
CA ILE A 177 -17.31 20.23 -16.54
C ILE A 177 -17.50 21.58 -17.26
N LYS A 178 -18.12 21.58 -18.44
CA LYS A 178 -18.42 22.82 -19.18
C LYS A 178 -19.40 23.72 -18.43
N ALA A 179 -20.44 23.15 -17.81
CA ALA A 179 -21.41 23.89 -17.01
C ALA A 179 -20.75 24.53 -15.77
N LEU A 180 -19.93 23.77 -15.05
CA LEU A 180 -19.16 24.23 -13.89
C LEU A 180 -18.20 25.37 -14.27
N ARG A 181 -17.43 25.20 -15.36
CA ARG A 181 -16.51 26.25 -15.85
C ARG A 181 -17.22 27.52 -16.32
N LYS A 182 -18.43 27.38 -16.87
CA LYS A 182 -19.25 28.54 -17.25
C LYS A 182 -19.69 29.33 -16.01
N ALA A 183 -19.99 28.65 -14.90
CA ALA A 183 -20.35 29.28 -13.64
C ALA A 183 -19.12 29.86 -12.91
N ASN A 184 -18.01 29.11 -12.88
CA ASN A 184 -16.74 29.54 -12.32
C ASN A 184 -15.58 28.97 -13.16
N PRO A 185 -14.84 29.82 -13.92
CA PRO A 185 -13.71 29.37 -14.73
C PRO A 185 -12.58 28.66 -13.95
N LYS A 186 -12.48 28.90 -12.64
CA LYS A 186 -11.52 28.26 -11.72
C LYS A 186 -12.19 27.25 -10.77
N SER A 187 -13.31 26.65 -11.18
CA SER A 187 -14.00 25.63 -10.39
C SER A 187 -13.10 24.43 -10.10
N GLU A 188 -12.92 24.12 -8.81
CA GLU A 188 -12.23 22.91 -8.36
C GLU A 188 -12.98 21.67 -8.80
N GLU A 189 -14.31 21.71 -8.69
CA GLU A 189 -15.20 20.62 -9.09
C GLU A 189 -14.97 20.23 -10.56
N ALA A 190 -14.88 21.23 -11.43
CA ALA A 190 -14.58 21.01 -12.85
C ALA A 190 -13.20 20.38 -13.05
N ALA A 191 -12.18 20.85 -12.32
CA ALA A 191 -10.82 20.34 -12.45
C ALA A 191 -10.70 18.88 -11.98
N MET A 192 -11.27 18.54 -10.82
CA MET A 192 -11.20 17.17 -10.29
C MET A 192 -11.99 16.17 -11.15
N LEU A 193 -13.16 16.58 -11.67
CA LEU A 193 -13.92 15.75 -12.61
C LEU A 193 -13.19 15.56 -13.95
N GLU A 194 -12.49 16.58 -14.45
CA GLU A 194 -11.67 16.47 -15.67
C GLU A 194 -10.46 15.55 -15.46
N ILE A 195 -9.83 15.60 -14.28
CA ILE A 195 -8.77 14.66 -13.90
C ILE A 195 -9.33 13.23 -13.87
N LYS A 196 -10.47 12.99 -13.19
CA LYS A 196 -11.13 11.67 -13.14
C LYS A 196 -11.50 11.17 -14.54
N TYR A 197 -11.98 12.05 -15.41
CA TYR A 197 -12.28 11.74 -16.81
C TYR A 197 -11.06 11.22 -17.56
N ASN A 198 -9.90 11.87 -17.39
CA ASN A 198 -8.64 11.44 -18.01
C ASN A 198 -8.13 10.12 -17.42
N ILE A 199 -8.20 9.93 -16.10
CA ILE A 199 -7.82 8.67 -15.43
C ILE A 199 -8.62 7.49 -16.00
N ARG A 200 -9.95 7.62 -16.12
CA ARG A 200 -10.81 6.54 -16.63
C ARG A 200 -10.46 6.13 -18.06
N HIS A 201 -10.00 7.09 -18.87
CA HIS A 201 -9.55 6.85 -20.25
C HIS A 201 -8.07 6.48 -20.36
N ARG A 202 -7.40 6.14 -19.24
CA ARG A 202 -5.96 5.84 -19.18
C ARG A 202 -5.07 6.94 -19.77
N ARG A 203 -5.54 8.19 -19.75
CA ARG A 203 -4.78 9.38 -20.16
C ARG A 203 -4.01 9.96 -18.97
N TYR A 204 -3.22 9.12 -18.30
CA TYR A 204 -2.52 9.49 -17.06
C TYR A 204 -1.58 10.68 -17.24
N ARG A 205 -0.90 10.80 -18.39
CA ARG A 205 -0.06 11.97 -18.70
C ARG A 205 -0.84 13.28 -18.63
N GLU A 206 -2.07 13.31 -19.14
CA GLU A 206 -2.91 14.50 -19.12
C GLU A 206 -3.49 14.75 -17.73
N ALA A 207 -3.93 13.69 -17.04
CA ALA A 207 -4.35 13.79 -15.64
C ALA A 207 -3.24 14.36 -14.74
N HIS A 208 -2.00 13.88 -14.89
CA HIS A 208 -0.82 14.37 -14.18
C HIS A 208 -0.53 15.84 -14.52
N ARG A 209 -0.62 16.22 -15.80
CA ARG A 209 -0.42 17.62 -16.22
C ARG A 209 -1.43 18.56 -15.55
N LEU A 210 -2.71 18.16 -15.52
CA LEU A 210 -3.78 18.93 -14.87
C LEU A 210 -3.55 19.02 -13.36
N ALA A 211 -3.22 17.90 -12.71
CA ALA A 211 -2.94 17.85 -11.27
C ALA A 211 -1.73 18.73 -10.88
N LYS A 212 -0.59 18.61 -11.59
CA LYS A 212 0.60 19.47 -11.36
C LYS A 212 0.26 20.95 -11.53
N ASN A 213 -0.50 21.28 -12.57
CA ASN A 213 -0.92 22.66 -12.83
C ASN A 213 -1.84 23.21 -11.72
N TRP A 214 -2.74 22.39 -11.18
CA TRP A 214 -3.63 22.78 -10.09
C TRP A 214 -2.86 23.05 -8.80
N ILE A 215 -1.98 22.12 -8.40
CA ILE A 215 -1.12 22.27 -7.21
C ILE A 215 -0.25 23.52 -7.30
N ALA A 216 0.36 23.77 -8.47
CA ALA A 216 1.29 24.89 -8.63
C ALA A 216 0.61 26.27 -8.63
N ASN A 217 -0.64 26.36 -9.12
CA ASN A 217 -1.25 27.65 -9.45
C ASN A 217 -2.55 27.96 -8.70
N VAL A 218 -3.15 26.97 -8.02
CA VAL A 218 -4.48 27.12 -7.41
C VAL A 218 -4.50 26.67 -5.96
N ASP A 219 -4.24 25.39 -5.71
CA ASP A 219 -4.31 24.82 -4.36
C ASP A 219 -3.18 23.80 -4.13
N PRO A 220 -2.12 24.19 -3.41
CA PRO A 220 -1.00 23.30 -3.10
C PRO A 220 -1.35 22.22 -2.07
N ASP A 221 -2.51 22.27 -1.40
CA ASP A 221 -2.97 21.28 -0.41
C ASP A 221 -3.99 20.28 -1.02
N CYS A 222 -4.13 20.24 -2.35
CA CYS A 222 -5.12 19.41 -3.01
C CYS A 222 -4.74 17.91 -3.01
N GLY A 223 -5.16 17.17 -1.98
CA GLY A 223 -4.85 15.75 -1.81
C GLY A 223 -5.26 14.85 -2.98
N PHE A 224 -6.37 15.13 -3.68
CA PHE A 224 -6.78 14.36 -4.87
C PHE A 224 -5.80 14.53 -6.05
N CYS A 225 -5.20 15.71 -6.19
CA CYS A 225 -4.16 15.94 -7.20
C CYS A 225 -2.89 15.14 -6.88
N TYR A 226 -2.43 15.13 -5.63
CA TYR A 226 -1.30 14.30 -5.23
C TYR A 226 -1.58 12.81 -5.47
N TYR A 227 -2.75 12.32 -5.06
CA TYR A 227 -3.15 10.94 -5.32
C TYR A 227 -3.14 10.61 -6.82
N THR A 228 -3.62 11.52 -7.67
CA THR A 228 -3.55 11.37 -9.13
C THR A 228 -2.11 11.21 -9.63
N LEU A 229 -1.14 11.96 -9.08
CA LEU A 229 0.27 11.90 -9.45
C LEU A 229 0.96 10.60 -9.02
N THR A 230 0.38 9.89 -8.06
CA THR A 230 0.84 8.55 -7.66
C THR A 230 0.29 7.43 -8.54
N MET A 231 -0.70 7.70 -9.41
CA MET A 231 -1.28 6.67 -10.29
C MET A 231 -0.47 6.50 -11.57
N ASP A 232 -0.14 5.24 -11.92
CA ASP A 232 0.56 4.88 -13.17
C ASP A 232 1.83 5.71 -13.40
N ASN A 233 2.53 6.10 -12.32
CA ASN A 233 3.79 6.79 -12.43
C ASN A 233 4.88 5.78 -12.83
N LYS A 234 5.57 6.07 -13.93
CA LYS A 234 6.67 5.24 -14.46
C LYS A 234 7.96 5.42 -13.66
N ASP A 235 8.11 6.58 -13.02
CA ASP A 235 9.20 6.85 -12.11
C ASP A 235 8.70 6.60 -10.68
N GLU A 236 9.16 5.49 -10.10
CA GLU A 236 8.75 5.04 -8.79
C GLU A 236 9.24 5.97 -7.68
N ARG A 237 10.38 6.64 -7.89
CA ARG A 237 10.89 7.65 -6.95
C ARG A 237 10.02 8.89 -6.99
N GLU A 238 9.67 9.36 -8.18
CA GLU A 238 8.74 10.47 -8.33
C GLU A 238 7.37 10.14 -7.73
N GLY A 239 6.86 8.94 -8.00
CA GLY A 239 5.60 8.43 -7.45
C GLY A 239 5.59 8.37 -5.92
N LEU A 240 6.66 7.84 -5.31
CA LEU A 240 6.84 7.82 -3.86
C LEU A 240 6.89 9.24 -3.27
N SER A 241 7.64 10.16 -3.90
CA SER A 241 7.73 11.56 -3.47
C SER A 241 6.35 12.24 -3.47
N TRP A 242 5.56 12.05 -4.54
CA TRP A 242 4.19 12.58 -4.60
C TRP A 242 3.28 11.98 -3.55
N ALA A 243 3.41 10.68 -3.27
CA ALA A 243 2.62 10.02 -2.23
C ALA A 243 2.92 10.60 -0.85
N LYS A 244 4.22 10.73 -0.50
CA LYS A 244 4.65 11.30 0.78
C LYS A 244 4.22 12.76 0.94
N LYS A 245 4.31 13.57 -0.12
CA LYS A 245 3.82 14.96 -0.10
C LYS A 245 2.31 15.02 0.07
N GLY A 246 1.57 14.18 -0.66
CA GLY A 246 0.12 14.10 -0.57
C GLY A 246 -0.40 13.65 0.80
N LEU A 247 0.31 12.76 1.49
CA LEU A 247 -0.06 12.31 2.84
C LEU A 247 0.00 13.42 3.90
N LYS A 248 0.72 14.51 3.63
CA LYS A 248 0.77 15.71 4.48
C LYS A 248 -0.44 16.63 4.28
N THR A 249 -1.26 16.38 3.25
CA THR A 249 -2.43 17.20 2.91
C THR A 249 -3.70 16.80 3.67
N LYS A 250 -4.72 17.67 3.64
CA LYS A 250 -6.06 17.37 4.18
C LYS A 250 -6.89 16.49 3.23
N ALA A 251 -6.37 15.32 2.87
CA ALA A 251 -7.05 14.34 2.05
C ALA A 251 -8.14 13.54 2.80
N SER A 252 -9.17 13.08 2.07
CA SER A 252 -10.15 12.13 2.60
C SER A 252 -9.53 10.75 2.83
N ASP A 253 -10.17 9.91 3.64
CA ASP A 253 -9.59 8.63 4.07
C ASP A 253 -9.27 7.69 2.89
N TYR A 254 -10.14 7.59 1.88
CA TYR A 254 -9.86 6.73 0.72
C TYR A 254 -8.68 7.26 -0.12
N ILE A 255 -8.51 8.59 -0.22
CA ILE A 255 -7.39 9.21 -0.93
C ILE A 255 -6.09 8.93 -0.16
N LYS A 256 -6.11 9.07 1.18
CA LYS A 256 -4.97 8.72 2.04
C LYS A 256 -4.60 7.25 1.92
N LEU A 257 -5.57 6.34 1.98
CA LEU A 257 -5.34 4.91 1.76
C LEU A 257 -4.75 4.66 0.38
N GLY A 258 -5.28 5.28 -0.67
CA GLY A 258 -4.72 5.19 -2.02
C GLY A 258 -3.25 5.61 -2.10
N MET A 259 -2.87 6.73 -1.45
CA MET A 259 -1.49 7.20 -1.40
C MET A 259 -0.60 6.30 -0.54
N LEU A 260 -1.07 5.82 0.61
CA LEU A 260 -0.34 4.85 1.44
C LEU A 260 -0.07 3.56 0.68
N PHE A 261 -1.07 3.02 -0.03
CA PHE A 261 -0.89 1.83 -0.86
C PHE A 261 0.20 2.03 -1.91
N ASN A 262 0.15 3.14 -2.64
CA ASN A 262 1.16 3.46 -3.66
C ASN A 262 2.54 3.71 -3.03
N ALA A 263 2.62 4.37 -1.86
CA ALA A 263 3.87 4.58 -1.15
C ALA A 263 4.52 3.25 -0.72
N VAL A 264 3.72 2.31 -0.18
CA VAL A 264 4.18 0.95 0.16
C VAL A 264 4.70 0.24 -1.09
N ASP A 265 3.95 0.27 -2.19
CA ASP A 265 4.33 -0.45 -3.42
C ASP A 265 5.62 0.13 -4.03
N TYR A 266 5.70 1.46 -4.18
CA TYR A 266 6.90 2.13 -4.70
C TYR A 266 8.11 1.93 -3.81
N ALA A 267 7.99 2.14 -2.50
CA ALA A 267 9.12 2.00 -1.59
C ALA A 267 9.57 0.53 -1.48
N ALA A 268 8.65 -0.43 -1.40
CA ALA A 268 9.02 -1.85 -1.37
C ALA A 268 9.74 -2.26 -2.65
N LYS A 269 9.24 -1.82 -3.81
CA LYS A 269 9.86 -2.13 -5.09
C LYS A 269 11.22 -1.48 -5.25
N LEU A 270 11.36 -0.18 -4.96
CA LEU A 270 12.65 0.51 -4.98
C LEU A 270 13.68 -0.18 -4.06
N GLY A 271 13.25 -0.60 -2.86
CA GLY A 271 14.09 -1.35 -1.95
C GLY A 271 14.56 -2.68 -2.54
N ILE A 272 13.64 -3.48 -3.12
CA ILE A 272 13.96 -4.78 -3.74
C ILE A 272 14.83 -4.61 -4.99
N ASP A 273 14.44 -3.72 -5.91
CA ASP A 273 15.15 -3.48 -7.17
C ASP A 273 16.58 -2.96 -6.91
N MET A 274 16.77 -2.15 -5.86
CA MET A 274 18.13 -1.78 -5.45
C MET A 274 18.92 -3.00 -4.99
N LEU A 275 18.36 -3.91 -4.21
CA LEU A 275 19.10 -5.14 -3.82
C LEU A 275 19.47 -6.02 -5.03
N ASP A 276 18.74 -5.91 -6.14
CA ASP A 276 19.04 -6.62 -7.40
C ASP A 276 20.04 -5.88 -8.30
N ASP A 277 20.33 -4.59 -8.06
CA ASP A 277 21.27 -3.79 -8.86
C ASP A 277 22.73 -4.05 -8.45
N HIS A 278 23.28 -5.15 -8.99
CA HIS A 278 24.67 -5.54 -8.80
C HIS A 278 25.70 -4.50 -9.30
N LYS A 279 25.33 -3.63 -10.24
CA LYS A 279 26.25 -2.64 -10.82
C LYS A 279 26.47 -1.50 -9.83
N GLN A 280 25.39 -0.88 -9.34
CA GLN A 280 25.51 0.20 -8.34
C GLN A 280 26.07 -0.31 -7.01
N MET A 281 25.74 -1.56 -6.65
CA MET A 281 26.31 -2.21 -5.47
C MET A 281 27.84 -2.31 -5.53
N SER A 282 28.45 -2.44 -6.72
CA SER A 282 29.91 -2.51 -6.86
C SER A 282 30.63 -1.18 -6.63
N GLU A 283 29.95 -0.04 -6.84
CA GLU A 283 30.54 1.30 -6.70
C GLU A 283 30.54 1.79 -5.25
N ASN A 284 29.43 1.57 -4.52
CA ASN A 284 29.34 1.88 -3.09
C ASN A 284 28.35 0.94 -2.38
N PRO A 285 28.81 -0.27 -1.97
CA PRO A 285 27.95 -1.30 -1.39
C PRO A 285 27.18 -0.82 -0.15
N THR A 286 27.85 -0.07 0.73
CA THR A 286 27.28 0.44 1.98
C THR A 286 26.14 1.42 1.72
N LYS A 287 26.39 2.46 0.92
CA LYS A 287 25.35 3.44 0.60
C LYS A 287 24.15 2.79 -0.08
N HIS A 288 24.42 1.86 -1.00
CA HIS A 288 23.40 1.15 -1.76
C HIS A 288 22.50 0.31 -0.86
N MET A 289 23.10 -0.51 0.01
CA MET A 289 22.40 -1.35 0.98
C MET A 289 21.61 -0.52 2.00
N THR A 290 22.22 0.52 2.58
CA THR A 290 21.53 1.44 3.50
C THR A 290 20.33 2.10 2.84
N THR A 291 20.46 2.51 1.58
CA THR A 291 19.36 3.11 0.81
C THR A 291 18.23 2.10 0.56
N ALA A 292 18.56 0.87 0.17
CA ALA A 292 17.58 -0.18 -0.04
C ALA A 292 16.80 -0.49 1.24
N ILE A 293 17.50 -0.64 2.38
CA ILE A 293 16.90 -0.86 3.69
C ILE A 293 16.00 0.30 4.10
N ALA A 294 16.42 1.55 3.85
CA ALA A 294 15.61 2.72 4.14
C ALA A 294 14.27 2.68 3.38
N TYR A 295 14.29 2.36 2.09
CA TYR A 295 13.06 2.19 1.31
C TYR A 295 12.14 1.09 1.89
N LEU A 296 12.70 -0.07 2.27
CA LEU A 296 11.91 -1.14 2.88
C LEU A 296 11.33 -0.75 4.25
N GLN A 297 12.09 0.01 5.06
CA GLN A 297 11.60 0.57 6.33
C GLN A 297 10.46 1.56 6.09
N SER A 298 10.55 2.37 5.03
CA SER A 298 9.48 3.31 4.63
C SER A 298 8.21 2.57 4.28
N ALA A 299 8.33 1.51 3.48
CA ALA A 299 7.23 0.64 3.14
C ALA A 299 6.61 -0.03 4.38
N LEU A 300 7.42 -0.44 5.37
CA LEU A 300 6.94 -1.04 6.61
C LEU A 300 6.09 -0.05 7.42
N VAL A 301 6.56 1.19 7.57
CA VAL A 301 5.86 2.25 8.31
C VAL A 301 4.54 2.60 7.63
N ASP A 302 4.56 2.81 6.30
CA ASP A 302 3.35 3.14 5.55
C ASP A 302 2.35 1.98 5.54
N ALA A 303 2.82 0.73 5.47
CA ALA A 303 1.96 -0.44 5.53
C ALA A 303 1.27 -0.56 6.90
N LYS A 304 1.97 -0.22 7.99
CA LYS A 304 1.35 -0.16 9.32
C LYS A 304 0.29 0.93 9.39
N ALA A 305 0.61 2.14 8.91
CA ALA A 305 -0.34 3.25 8.87
C ALA A 305 -1.59 2.90 8.05
N TYR A 306 -1.42 2.18 6.93
CA TYR A 306 -2.52 1.66 6.13
C TYR A 306 -3.40 0.69 6.94
N ILE A 307 -2.79 -0.30 7.60
CA ILE A 307 -3.51 -1.32 8.39
C ILE A 307 -4.32 -0.71 9.54
N ASP A 308 -3.81 0.37 10.13
CA ASP A 308 -4.44 1.08 11.23
C ASP A 308 -5.60 1.96 10.75
N LEU A 309 -5.47 2.56 9.56
CA LEU A 309 -6.50 3.44 8.99
C LEU A 309 -7.61 2.66 8.28
N ALA A 310 -7.27 1.56 7.60
CA ALA A 310 -8.18 0.86 6.71
C ALA A 310 -9.27 0.07 7.48
N PRO A 311 -10.53 0.12 7.04
CA PRO A 311 -11.57 -0.74 7.57
C PRO A 311 -11.32 -2.21 7.19
N ILE A 312 -11.93 -3.15 7.92
CA ILE A 312 -11.75 -4.59 7.71
C ILE A 312 -12.23 -5.06 6.32
N ASP A 313 -13.15 -4.32 5.71
CA ASP A 313 -13.67 -4.56 4.37
C ASP A 313 -12.95 -3.76 3.29
N ASP A 314 -11.81 -3.14 3.58
CA ASP A 314 -11.02 -2.50 2.53
C ASP A 314 -10.50 -3.52 1.50
N ARG A 315 -10.57 -3.15 0.21
CA ARG A 315 -10.27 -4.04 -0.91
C ARG A 315 -8.77 -4.37 -1.07
N LEU A 316 -7.86 -3.55 -0.53
CA LEU A 316 -6.41 -3.73 -0.63
C LEU A 316 -5.76 -4.10 0.71
N LEU A 317 -6.50 -4.03 1.82
CA LEU A 317 -5.98 -4.37 3.15
C LEU A 317 -5.37 -5.77 3.20
N ARG A 318 -5.96 -6.75 2.51
CA ARG A 318 -5.39 -8.11 2.37
C ARG A 318 -3.97 -8.08 1.80
N ALA A 319 -3.78 -7.44 0.65
CA ALA A 319 -2.48 -7.33 0.01
C ALA A 319 -1.45 -6.61 0.89
N ILE A 320 -1.87 -5.55 1.58
CA ILE A 320 -1.00 -4.76 2.46
C ILE A 320 -0.59 -5.54 3.71
N MET A 321 -1.51 -6.28 4.34
CA MET A 321 -1.18 -7.10 5.51
C MET A 321 -0.15 -8.19 5.17
N ALA A 322 -0.30 -8.86 4.02
CA ALA A 322 0.68 -9.85 3.57
C ALA A 322 2.07 -9.24 3.37
N ARG A 323 2.16 -8.06 2.75
CA ARG A 323 3.44 -7.32 2.62
C ARG A 323 4.00 -6.90 3.98
N TYR A 324 3.14 -6.39 4.86
CA TYR A 324 3.53 -5.97 6.21
C TYR A 324 4.16 -7.11 7.00
N PHE A 325 3.57 -8.30 7.01
CA PHE A 325 4.16 -9.46 7.71
C PHE A 325 5.55 -9.79 7.21
N CYS A 326 5.73 -9.84 5.88
CA CYS A 326 7.01 -10.12 5.25
C CYS A 326 8.07 -9.06 5.62
N LEU A 327 7.74 -7.78 5.50
CA LEU A 327 8.62 -6.67 5.85
C LEU A 327 8.94 -6.62 7.35
N PHE A 328 7.93 -6.83 8.20
CA PHE A 328 8.09 -6.77 9.66
C PHE A 328 9.05 -7.84 10.13
N ILE A 329 8.93 -9.08 9.64
CA ILE A 329 9.83 -10.16 10.01
C ILE A 329 11.25 -9.89 9.51
N ALA A 330 11.40 -9.47 8.25
CA ALA A 330 12.71 -9.21 7.68
C ALA A 330 13.42 -8.04 8.37
N ILE A 331 12.70 -6.97 8.76
CA ILE A 331 13.31 -5.76 9.32
C ILE A 331 13.43 -5.79 10.84
N LYS A 332 12.45 -6.34 11.56
CA LYS A 332 12.47 -6.39 13.04
C LYS A 332 13.16 -7.62 13.62
N GLY A 333 13.28 -8.68 12.82
CA GLY A 333 14.18 -9.80 13.11
C GLY A 333 13.83 -10.60 14.37
N PRO A 334 14.75 -11.47 14.82
CA PRO A 334 14.52 -12.37 15.94
C PRO A 334 14.39 -11.65 17.30
N ASN A 335 14.85 -10.40 17.41
CA ASN A 335 14.76 -9.59 18.64
C ASN A 335 13.31 -9.20 18.97
N HIS A 336 12.47 -9.06 17.95
CA HIS A 336 11.08 -8.62 18.09
C HIS A 336 10.06 -9.67 17.61
N VAL A 337 10.53 -10.69 16.90
CA VAL A 337 9.70 -11.76 16.33
C VAL A 337 10.11 -13.09 16.93
N ASP A 338 9.23 -13.62 17.79
CA ASP A 338 9.43 -14.94 18.37
C ASP A 338 9.22 -16.05 17.32
N ALA A 339 9.83 -17.21 17.56
CA ALA A 339 9.76 -18.36 16.65
C ALA A 339 8.33 -18.86 16.37
N GLN A 340 7.37 -18.57 17.25
CA GLN A 340 5.97 -18.96 17.11
C GLN A 340 5.10 -17.83 16.53
N LEU A 341 5.69 -16.69 16.17
CA LEU A 341 5.01 -15.51 15.63
C LEU A 341 3.90 -14.99 16.56
N LYS A 342 4.01 -15.22 17.88
CA LYS A 342 3.02 -14.79 18.89
C LYS A 342 2.83 -13.28 18.87
N THR A 343 3.90 -12.51 18.65
CA THR A 343 3.80 -11.04 18.55
C THR A 343 2.93 -10.59 17.37
N LEU A 344 2.86 -11.37 16.29
CA LEU A 344 2.02 -11.10 15.13
C LEU A 344 0.63 -11.75 15.22
N GLN A 345 0.39 -12.64 16.19
CA GLN A 345 -0.83 -13.44 16.26
C GLN A 345 -2.13 -12.61 16.22
N PRO A 346 -2.28 -11.49 16.96
CA PRO A 346 -3.48 -10.65 16.85
C PRO A 346 -3.72 -10.13 15.43
N LEU A 347 -2.64 -9.78 14.73
CA LEU A 347 -2.71 -9.28 13.36
C LEU A 347 -2.97 -10.41 12.36
N VAL A 348 -2.45 -11.62 12.61
CA VAL A 348 -2.75 -12.83 11.83
C VAL A 348 -4.24 -13.21 11.95
N ASP A 349 -4.84 -13.07 13.13
CA ASP A 349 -6.26 -13.34 13.30
C ASP A 349 -7.12 -12.26 12.61
N LYS A 350 -6.74 -10.97 12.72
CA LYS A 350 -7.33 -9.90 11.88
C LYS A 350 -7.20 -10.24 10.39
N PHE A 351 -6.06 -10.76 9.95
CA PHE A 351 -5.83 -11.07 8.54
C PHE A 351 -6.78 -12.17 8.03
N LYS A 352 -7.03 -13.22 8.81
CA LYS A 352 -8.01 -14.27 8.45
C LYS A 352 -9.41 -13.69 8.25
N LEU A 353 -9.82 -12.75 9.13
CA LEU A 353 -11.09 -12.05 8.99
C LEU A 353 -11.12 -11.19 7.70
N VAL A 354 -10.07 -10.42 7.44
CA VAL A 354 -9.93 -9.64 6.19
C VAL A 354 -10.02 -10.54 4.96
N GLU A 355 -9.36 -11.70 4.95
CA GLU A 355 -9.43 -12.65 3.83
C GLU A 355 -10.85 -13.16 3.61
N ARG A 356 -11.54 -13.55 4.69
CA ARG A 356 -12.94 -14.01 4.64
C ARG A 356 -13.89 -12.94 4.12
N VAL A 357 -13.79 -11.72 4.64
CA VAL A 357 -14.63 -10.58 4.26
C VAL A 357 -14.33 -10.15 2.81
N SER A 358 -13.06 -10.02 2.45
CA SER A 358 -12.63 -9.65 1.09
C SER A 358 -13.05 -10.71 0.07
N ALA A 359 -12.92 -12.00 0.41
CA ALA A 359 -13.42 -13.11 -0.40
C ALA A 359 -14.92 -13.06 -0.60
N LEU A 360 -15.69 -12.44 0.30
CA LEU A 360 -17.12 -12.33 0.14
C LEU A 360 -17.50 -11.14 -0.75
N ILE A 361 -16.88 -9.98 -0.51
CA ILE A 361 -17.26 -8.70 -1.14
C ILE A 361 -16.61 -8.51 -2.51
N TRP A 362 -15.29 -8.67 -2.60
CA TRP A 362 -14.50 -8.08 -3.68
C TRP A 362 -14.13 -9.08 -4.77
N SER A 363 -13.37 -10.11 -4.40
CA SER A 363 -12.84 -11.08 -5.34
C SER A 363 -12.41 -12.34 -4.63
N ASP A 364 -12.24 -13.43 -5.38
CA ASP A 364 -11.74 -14.68 -4.83
C ASP A 364 -10.33 -14.51 -4.24
N LEU A 365 -9.93 -15.43 -3.37
CA LEU A 365 -8.58 -15.43 -2.81
C LEU A 365 -7.57 -15.71 -3.92
N VAL A 366 -6.76 -14.71 -4.24
CA VAL A 366 -5.68 -14.81 -5.22
C VAL A 366 -4.37 -14.97 -4.47
N GLN A 367 -3.56 -15.96 -4.87
CA GLN A 367 -2.24 -16.18 -4.31
C GLN A 367 -1.25 -15.16 -4.91
N THR A 368 -1.26 -13.94 -4.37
CA THR A 368 -0.29 -12.90 -4.76
C THR A 368 1.11 -13.24 -4.27
N GLY A 369 2.14 -12.64 -4.88
CA GLY A 369 3.54 -12.86 -4.46
C GLY A 369 3.74 -12.66 -2.95
N PRO A 370 3.31 -11.52 -2.37
CA PRO A 370 3.39 -11.31 -0.93
C PRO A 370 2.61 -12.32 -0.08
N LYS A 371 1.41 -12.74 -0.52
CA LYS A 371 0.64 -13.77 0.19
C LYS A 371 1.34 -15.13 0.13
N ALA A 372 1.94 -15.48 -1.00
CA ALA A 372 2.72 -16.70 -1.16
C ALA A 372 3.96 -16.73 -0.28
N THR A 373 4.73 -15.64 -0.27
CA THR A 373 5.87 -15.47 0.63
C THR A 373 5.44 -15.57 2.09
N TRP A 374 4.37 -14.87 2.49
CA TRP A 374 3.86 -14.96 3.85
C TRP A 374 3.44 -16.38 4.24
N THR A 375 2.73 -17.08 3.35
CA THR A 375 2.32 -18.48 3.57
C THR A 375 3.53 -19.40 3.74
N LEU A 376 4.57 -19.20 2.93
CA LEU A 376 5.83 -19.93 3.02
C LEU A 376 6.53 -19.71 4.37
N ILE A 377 6.64 -18.44 4.80
CA ILE A 377 7.22 -18.06 6.09
C ILE A 377 6.41 -18.68 7.23
N GLN A 378 5.10 -18.41 7.29
CA GLN A 378 4.22 -18.88 8.36
C GLN A 378 4.27 -20.40 8.54
N GLY A 379 4.34 -21.17 7.44
CA GLY A 379 4.42 -22.62 7.49
C GLY A 379 5.76 -23.20 7.95
N ASN A 380 6.86 -22.44 7.85
CA ASN A 380 8.22 -22.96 8.09
C ASN A 380 8.98 -22.25 9.22
N TYR A 381 8.51 -21.08 9.69
CA TYR A 381 9.29 -20.21 10.59
C TYR A 381 9.69 -20.89 11.90
N ALA A 382 8.75 -21.59 12.55
CA ALA A 382 9.00 -22.29 13.81
C ALA A 382 9.99 -23.45 13.68
N GLU A 383 9.92 -24.22 12.59
CA GLU A 383 10.87 -25.31 12.34
C GLU A 383 12.25 -24.78 11.95
N ALA A 384 12.28 -23.73 11.12
CA ALA A 384 13.51 -23.08 10.74
C ALA A 384 14.21 -22.47 11.97
N ALA A 385 13.48 -21.85 12.90
CA ALA A 385 14.04 -21.34 14.14
C ALA A 385 14.75 -22.43 14.97
N LYS A 386 14.11 -23.60 15.14
CA LYS A 386 14.71 -24.74 15.88
C LYS A 386 16.02 -25.21 15.27
N GLU A 387 16.17 -25.08 13.96
CA GLU A 387 17.34 -25.57 13.24
C GLU A 387 18.44 -24.51 13.12
N TRP A 388 18.08 -23.24 12.96
CA TRP A 388 19.00 -22.17 12.59
C TRP A 388 19.38 -21.24 13.73
N ASP A 389 18.58 -21.12 14.79
CA ASP A 389 18.88 -20.20 15.91
C ASP A 389 20.20 -20.58 16.60
N ASP A 390 20.38 -21.85 16.96
CA ASP A 390 21.62 -22.35 17.58
C ASP A 390 22.86 -22.12 16.68
N ILE A 391 22.68 -22.22 15.36
CA ILE A 391 23.76 -22.01 14.39
C ILE A 391 24.18 -20.53 14.38
N PHE A 392 23.22 -19.62 14.35
CA PHE A 392 23.51 -18.18 14.37
C PHE A 392 24.09 -17.74 15.73
N GLU A 393 23.54 -18.21 16.84
CA GLU A 393 24.05 -17.92 18.19
C GLU A 393 25.50 -18.42 18.38
N GLY A 394 25.80 -19.61 17.86
CA GLY A 394 27.16 -20.16 17.88
C GLY A 394 28.15 -19.31 17.09
N ARG A 395 27.74 -18.75 15.94
CA ARG A 395 28.59 -17.86 15.13
C ARG A 395 28.83 -16.51 15.78
N ASP A 396 27.78 -15.92 16.35
CA ASP A 396 27.89 -14.63 17.03
C ASP A 396 28.81 -14.71 18.25
N SER A 397 28.77 -15.83 18.97
CA SER A 397 29.66 -16.11 20.10
C SER A 397 31.13 -16.22 19.68
N GLN A 398 31.41 -16.67 18.46
CA GLN A 398 32.78 -16.76 17.92
C GLN A 398 33.32 -15.40 17.48
N LYS A 399 32.47 -14.52 16.92
CA LYS A 399 32.86 -13.14 16.52
C LYS A 399 33.40 -12.30 17.67
N GLY A 400 32.94 -12.55 18.92
CA GLY A 400 33.41 -11.82 20.11
C GLY A 400 34.90 -11.97 20.44
N SER A 401 35.62 -12.87 19.78
CA SER A 401 37.07 -13.11 19.97
C SER A 401 37.97 -12.50 18.90
N ILE A 402 37.39 -12.01 17.80
CA ILE A 402 38.13 -11.36 16.72
C ILE A 402 38.11 -9.86 17.01
N GLU A 403 39.29 -9.23 17.04
CA GLU A 403 39.48 -7.80 17.30
C GLU A 403 38.39 -7.00 16.60
N LYS A 404 37.64 -6.20 17.37
CA LYS A 404 36.60 -5.30 16.86
C LYS A 404 37.19 -4.59 15.64
N ALA A 405 36.56 -4.80 14.48
CA ALA A 405 36.88 -4.04 13.29
C ALA A 405 36.89 -2.54 13.65
N PRO A 406 37.78 -1.73 13.05
CA PRO A 406 37.83 -0.30 13.31
C PRO A 406 36.43 0.27 13.16
N ASP A 407 36.06 1.14 14.10
CA ASP A 407 34.74 1.74 14.34
C ASP A 407 34.20 2.54 13.13
N GLY A 408 33.95 1.86 12.02
CA GLY A 408 33.31 2.41 10.82
C GLY A 408 31.80 2.58 10.99
N SER A 409 31.23 2.02 12.06
CA SER A 409 29.86 2.26 12.50
C SER A 409 29.64 3.73 12.84
N GLU A 410 30.52 4.35 13.64
CA GLU A 410 30.39 5.78 14.00
C GLU A 410 30.46 6.72 12.79
N GLN A 411 31.11 6.33 11.69
CA GLN A 411 31.20 7.16 10.49
C GLN A 411 29.98 6.97 9.58
N ALA A 412 29.45 5.75 9.46
CA ALA A 412 28.16 5.49 8.80
C ALA A 412 27.00 6.17 9.56
N GLU A 413 27.09 6.29 10.89
CA GLU A 413 26.15 7.03 11.75
C GLU A 413 26.17 8.54 11.50
N ARG A 414 27.33 9.13 11.17
CA ARG A 414 27.44 10.58 10.89
C ARG A 414 27.02 10.97 9.47
N GLU A 415 27.10 10.03 8.53
CA GLU A 415 26.86 10.28 7.09
C GLU A 415 25.46 9.85 6.62
N ALA A 416 24.64 9.25 7.49
CA ALA A 416 23.25 8.89 7.19
C ALA A 416 22.37 10.16 7.04
N PRO A 417 21.58 10.29 5.96
CA PRO A 417 20.72 11.46 5.76
C PRO A 417 19.67 11.60 6.85
N ASP A 418 19.40 12.84 7.27
CA ASP A 418 18.30 13.19 8.17
C ASP A 418 16.98 12.63 7.65
N GLY A 419 16.13 12.07 8.52
CA GLY A 419 14.77 11.71 8.15
C GLY A 419 14.64 10.60 7.11
N LEU A 420 13.78 9.59 7.29
CA LEU A 420 13.41 8.73 6.16
C LEU A 420 12.66 9.54 5.10
N GLU A 421 12.03 10.63 5.51
CA GLU A 421 11.37 11.59 4.61
C GLU A 421 12.37 12.50 3.89
N ASP A 422 13.36 13.08 4.57
CA ASP A 422 14.38 13.90 3.90
C ASP A 422 15.39 13.04 3.16
N LEU A 423 15.66 11.81 3.61
CA LEU A 423 16.35 10.76 2.85
C LEU A 423 15.57 10.41 1.59
N VAL A 424 14.27 10.11 1.68
CA VAL A 424 13.46 9.85 0.47
C VAL A 424 13.41 11.09 -0.42
N GLU A 425 13.27 12.30 0.12
CA GLU A 425 13.30 13.54 -0.67
C GLU A 425 14.68 13.81 -1.29
N HIS A 426 15.77 13.48 -0.61
CA HIS A 426 17.14 13.56 -1.12
C HIS A 426 17.42 12.49 -2.20
N LEU A 427 16.93 11.26 -1.97
CA LEU A 427 17.02 10.14 -2.90
C LEU A 427 16.13 10.31 -4.14
N CYS A 428 15.00 11.00 -4.00
CA CYS A 428 14.09 11.34 -5.10
C CYS A 428 14.44 12.68 -5.75
N GLY A 429 15.18 13.56 -5.04
CA GLY A 429 15.49 14.94 -5.42
C GLY A 429 16.58 15.09 -6.46
N GLY A 430 17.20 13.99 -6.92
CA GLY A 430 18.03 13.95 -8.12
C GLY A 430 19.11 15.03 -8.15
N SER A 431 20.12 14.92 -7.30
CA SER A 431 21.42 15.52 -7.66
C SER A 431 21.88 14.84 -8.95
N LYS A 432 21.90 15.59 -10.05
CA LYS A 432 22.53 15.18 -11.31
C LYS A 432 24.04 15.06 -11.05
N HIS A 433 24.46 13.94 -10.49
CA HIS A 433 25.88 13.63 -10.43
C HIS A 433 26.33 13.27 -11.85
N GLU A 434 27.05 14.21 -12.46
CA GLU A 434 27.88 13.94 -13.63
C GLU A 434 28.83 12.80 -13.24
N HIS A 435 28.73 11.66 -13.93
CA HIS A 435 29.58 10.51 -13.68
C HIS A 435 31.01 10.85 -14.08
N GLU A 436 31.87 11.07 -13.10
CA GLU A 436 33.32 11.08 -13.27
C GLU A 436 33.76 9.60 -13.43
N GLU A 437 34.17 9.23 -14.65
CA GLU A 437 34.60 7.87 -14.98
C GLU A 437 35.88 7.50 -14.21
N LEU A 438 35.72 6.84 -13.06
CA LEU A 438 36.85 6.25 -12.34
C LEU A 438 37.23 4.91 -12.99
N ASN A 439 38.43 4.87 -13.59
CA ASN A 439 39.09 3.66 -14.08
C ASN A 439 39.32 2.67 -12.91
N MET A 440 38.44 1.68 -12.76
CA MET A 440 38.60 0.60 -11.80
C MET A 440 39.31 -0.62 -12.41
N ASN A 441 40.31 -1.17 -11.69
CA ASN A 441 41.02 -2.38 -12.08
C ASN A 441 40.20 -3.66 -11.76
N GLU A 442 40.42 -4.74 -12.52
CA GLU A 442 39.73 -6.04 -12.40
C GLU A 442 39.99 -6.83 -11.10
N GLU A 443 41.00 -6.48 -10.30
CA GLU A 443 41.33 -7.20 -9.05
C GLU A 443 40.53 -6.74 -7.82
N SER A 444 39.76 -5.64 -7.91
CA SER A 444 38.90 -5.15 -6.80
C SER A 444 37.68 -6.04 -6.55
N TRP A 445 37.23 -6.81 -7.54
CA TRP A 445 35.98 -7.61 -7.49
C TRP A 445 35.96 -8.71 -6.41
N TYR A 446 37.13 -9.21 -5.98
CA TYR A 446 37.20 -10.34 -5.04
C TYR A 446 37.26 -9.95 -3.55
N ARG A 447 37.38 -8.65 -3.19
CA ARG A 447 37.50 -8.21 -1.78
C ARG A 447 36.22 -7.62 -1.17
N HIS A 448 35.11 -7.54 -1.92
CA HIS A 448 33.87 -6.88 -1.46
C HIS A 448 32.78 -7.85 -0.96
N THR A 449 33.14 -9.07 -0.58
CA THR A 449 32.21 -10.05 0.03
C THR A 449 31.87 -9.76 1.49
N LEU A 450 32.42 -8.67 2.05
CA LEU A 450 32.01 -8.15 3.35
C LEU A 450 30.77 -7.29 3.16
N SER A 451 29.61 -7.93 3.31
CA SER A 451 28.33 -7.25 3.54
C SER A 451 28.53 -6.16 4.60
N PRO A 452 28.23 -4.88 4.32
CA PRO A 452 28.34 -3.82 5.31
C PRO A 452 27.43 -4.16 6.50
N HIS A 453 28.02 -4.25 7.69
CA HIS A 453 27.32 -4.68 8.91
C HIS A 453 26.35 -3.58 9.38
N LEU A 454 25.12 -3.63 8.89
CA LEU A 454 24.02 -2.75 9.33
C LEU A 454 23.24 -3.44 10.46
N ASP A 455 23.19 -2.79 11.63
CA ASP A 455 22.44 -3.28 12.78
C ASP A 455 21.13 -2.50 13.04
N GLU A 456 20.28 -3.03 13.91
CA GLU A 456 18.99 -2.43 14.26
C GLU A 456 19.15 -1.12 15.07
N SER A 457 20.26 -0.95 15.79
CA SER A 457 20.58 0.28 16.52
C SER A 457 20.84 1.44 15.57
N MET A 458 21.56 1.25 14.47
CA MET A 458 21.74 2.28 13.44
C MET A 458 20.39 2.74 12.88
N LEU A 459 19.46 1.82 12.65
CA LEU A 459 18.10 2.17 12.23
C LEU A 459 17.31 2.90 13.30
N ALA A 460 17.42 2.48 14.57
CA ALA A 460 16.75 3.12 15.69
C ALA A 460 17.26 4.56 15.90
N MET A 461 18.57 4.80 15.74
CA MET A 461 19.19 6.12 15.81
C MET A 461 18.78 7.03 14.66
N MET A 462 18.43 6.45 13.51
CA MET A 462 17.83 7.24 12.45
C MET A 462 16.43 7.73 12.84
N THR A 463 15.69 7.07 13.75
CA THR A 463 14.28 7.38 14.12
C THR A 463 14.09 8.21 15.41
N CYS A 464 13.20 9.21 15.45
CA CYS A 464 12.81 9.91 16.68
C CYS A 464 12.04 8.98 17.61
N SER A 465 12.50 8.85 18.85
CA SER A 465 11.87 8.03 19.88
C SER A 465 10.43 8.44 20.24
N PHE A 466 10.04 9.70 20.01
CA PHE A 466 8.73 10.23 20.40
C PHE A 466 7.64 10.02 19.33
N CYS A 467 7.91 10.34 18.07
CA CYS A 467 6.92 10.23 16.99
C CYS A 467 7.28 9.20 15.91
N GLY A 468 8.43 8.53 16.02
CA GLY A 468 8.93 7.61 15.01
C GLY A 468 9.50 8.29 13.76
N ASN A 469 9.39 9.62 13.65
CA ASN A 469 9.92 10.36 12.50
C ASN A 469 11.43 10.43 12.54
N PRO A 470 12.16 10.23 11.44
CA PRO A 470 13.59 10.02 11.56
C PRO A 470 14.36 11.34 11.74
N SER A 471 15.30 11.41 12.69
CA SER A 471 15.94 12.66 13.13
C SER A 471 17.30 12.38 13.78
N ALA A 472 18.34 12.17 12.99
CA ALA A 472 19.68 11.91 13.52
C ALA A 472 20.50 13.19 13.80
N GLN A 473 20.27 14.33 13.12
CA GLN A 473 21.13 15.52 13.30
C GLN A 473 20.50 16.74 13.99
N MET A 474 19.23 16.72 14.41
CA MET A 474 18.64 17.85 15.13
C MET A 474 18.44 17.59 16.62
N LYS A 475 18.86 18.56 17.46
CA LYS A 475 18.53 18.62 18.90
C LYS A 475 17.01 18.61 19.20
N LYS A 476 16.15 18.75 18.17
CA LYS A 476 14.68 18.73 18.21
C LYS A 476 14.14 18.04 16.95
N CYS A 477 13.25 17.05 17.09
CA CYS A 477 12.59 16.42 15.94
C CYS A 477 11.65 17.43 15.24
N ALA A 478 11.71 17.56 13.91
CA ALA A 478 10.86 18.47 13.13
C ALA A 478 9.35 18.14 13.24
N GLY A 479 9.00 16.87 13.52
CA GLY A 479 7.62 16.43 13.67
C GLY A 479 6.98 16.79 15.01
N CYS A 480 7.71 16.71 16.13
CA CYS A 480 7.16 16.92 17.47
C CYS A 480 7.77 18.09 18.24
N GLY A 481 8.87 18.70 17.79
CA GLY A 481 9.50 19.89 18.38
C GLY A 481 10.06 19.73 19.80
N ALA A 482 9.91 18.56 20.42
CA ALA A 482 10.20 18.33 21.83
C ALA A 482 11.69 17.99 22.07
N THR A 483 12.21 18.47 23.20
CA THR A 483 13.41 18.01 23.89
C THR A 483 12.97 17.41 25.21
N ASP A 484 13.55 16.28 25.63
CA ASP A 484 13.18 15.54 26.84
C ASP A 484 12.91 16.43 28.06
N GLU A 485 11.66 16.40 28.55
CA GLU A 485 11.33 16.50 29.96
C GLU A 485 10.01 15.77 30.22
N ILE A 486 10.07 14.75 31.08
CA ILE A 486 9.01 13.80 31.39
C ILE A 486 7.95 14.46 32.29
N VAL A 487 6.68 14.45 31.89
CA VAL A 487 5.53 14.42 32.82
C VAL A 487 4.44 13.51 32.24
N TRP A 488 4.17 12.39 32.92
CA TRP A 488 3.03 11.53 32.65
C TRP A 488 1.80 12.04 33.40
N GLU A 489 0.85 12.65 32.69
CA GLU A 489 -0.52 12.80 33.19
C GLU A 489 -1.48 11.95 32.35
N THR A 490 -2.06 10.95 33.01
CA THR A 490 -3.12 10.10 32.49
C THR A 490 -4.45 10.85 32.50
N ARG A 491 -5.17 10.86 31.38
CA ARG A 491 -6.60 11.20 31.34
C ARG A 491 -7.44 9.95 31.05
N PRO A 492 -8.53 9.72 31.80
CA PRO A 492 -9.36 8.52 31.66
C PRO A 492 -10.37 8.65 30.51
N GLU A 493 -10.70 7.47 29.98
CA GLU A 493 -11.74 7.20 28.98
C GLU A 493 -13.12 7.70 29.38
N GLN A 494 -13.86 8.24 28.41
CA GLN A 494 -15.32 8.17 28.38
C GLN A 494 -15.81 8.01 26.94
N GLN A 495 -16.15 6.77 26.56
CA GLN A 495 -17.19 6.53 25.56
C GLN A 495 -18.04 5.33 26.00
N GLN A 496 -19.15 5.63 26.67
CA GLN A 496 -20.30 4.73 26.74
C GLN A 496 -21.25 5.14 25.61
N GLN A 497 -21.24 4.41 24.50
CA GLN A 497 -22.29 4.51 23.48
C GLN A 497 -23.14 3.24 23.51
N GLN A 498 -24.44 3.47 23.70
CA GLN A 498 -25.48 2.44 23.76
C GLN A 498 -25.51 1.63 22.47
N GLN A 499 -25.38 0.31 22.61
CA GLN A 499 -25.71 -0.64 21.55
C GLN A 499 -27.21 -0.55 21.25
N GLN A 500 -27.57 0.08 20.13
CA GLN A 500 -28.92 -0.08 19.58
C GLN A 500 -28.89 -1.18 18.51
N PRO A 501 -29.84 -2.14 18.54
CA PRO A 501 -29.97 -3.13 17.48
C PRO A 501 -30.33 -2.45 16.15
N TRP A 502 -29.75 -2.96 15.07
CA TRP A 502 -29.95 -2.52 13.70
C TRP A 502 -31.45 -2.40 13.36
N LYS A 503 -32.01 -1.19 13.41
CA LYS A 503 -33.37 -0.89 12.93
C LYS A 503 -33.26 0.15 11.82
N GLY A 504 -33.27 -0.30 10.58
CA GLY A 504 -33.21 0.60 9.41
C GLY A 504 -32.89 -0.06 8.08
N MET A 505 -32.49 -1.34 8.05
CA MET A 505 -32.12 -2.03 6.80
C MET A 505 -33.20 -2.94 6.17
N ASP A 506 -34.36 -3.13 6.82
CA ASP A 506 -35.46 -3.93 6.24
C ASP A 506 -36.08 -3.29 4.98
N GLN A 507 -35.60 -2.13 4.54
CA GLN A 507 -35.98 -1.49 3.28
C GLN A 507 -35.00 -1.72 2.12
N PHE A 508 -33.91 -2.48 2.29
CA PHE A 508 -33.03 -2.89 1.19
C PHE A 508 -33.61 -4.10 0.42
N THR A 509 -34.85 -3.95 -0.02
CA THR A 509 -35.35 -4.74 -1.15
C THR A 509 -34.60 -4.25 -2.39
N LEU A 510 -34.32 -5.11 -3.38
CA LEU A 510 -33.98 -4.65 -4.73
C LEU A 510 -35.02 -3.58 -5.10
N VAL A 511 -34.62 -2.30 -5.13
CA VAL A 511 -35.54 -1.22 -5.43
C VAL A 511 -35.93 -1.41 -6.89
N GLN A 512 -37.07 -2.04 -7.14
CA GLN A 512 -37.83 -1.77 -8.35
C GLN A 512 -38.26 -0.31 -8.22
N PHE A 513 -37.58 0.55 -8.96
CA PHE A 513 -37.83 1.99 -8.94
C PHE A 513 -39.21 2.26 -9.55
N ALA A 514 -40.20 2.51 -8.70
CA ALA A 514 -41.41 3.20 -9.11
C ALA A 514 -41.09 4.70 -9.17
N PRO A 515 -41.13 5.36 -10.34
CA PRO A 515 -40.84 6.78 -10.42
C PRO A 515 -41.87 7.63 -9.66
N PRO A 516 -41.48 8.80 -9.12
CA PRO A 516 -42.43 9.72 -8.50
C PRO A 516 -43.46 10.20 -9.55
N LYS A 517 -44.72 10.33 -9.13
CA LYS A 517 -45.85 10.77 -9.96
C LYS A 517 -45.61 12.20 -10.49
N SER A 518 -44.91 12.33 -11.62
CA SER A 518 -44.84 13.55 -12.42
C SER A 518 -45.39 13.27 -13.83
N LYS A 519 -45.87 14.32 -14.50
CA LYS A 519 -46.67 14.27 -15.75
C LYS A 519 -45.88 13.84 -17.01
N LEU A 520 -44.84 13.03 -16.87
CA LEU A 520 -44.19 12.34 -17.98
C LEU A 520 -44.64 10.89 -17.96
N ASN A 521 -45.20 10.42 -19.08
CA ASN A 521 -45.74 9.07 -19.25
C ASN A 521 -44.80 8.02 -18.63
N THR A 522 -45.33 7.27 -17.67
CA THR A 522 -44.65 6.23 -16.90
C THR A 522 -44.17 5.11 -17.80
N ILE A 523 -42.88 5.14 -18.16
CA ILE A 523 -42.14 3.97 -18.65
C ILE A 523 -41.29 3.47 -17.48
N PRO A 524 -41.48 2.23 -17.00
CA PRO A 524 -40.60 1.62 -16.00
C PRO A 524 -39.19 1.42 -16.57
N PHE A 525 -38.17 1.83 -15.80
CA PHE A 525 -36.75 1.69 -16.17
C PHE A 525 -36.08 0.60 -15.30
N THR A 526 -35.17 -0.17 -15.90
CA THR A 526 -34.33 -1.13 -15.19
C THR A 526 -32.86 -0.75 -15.38
N ILE A 527 -32.06 -0.86 -14.32
CA ILE A 527 -30.65 -0.47 -14.33
C ILE A 527 -29.82 -1.59 -14.96
N VAL A 528 -29.04 -1.26 -15.99
CA VAL A 528 -28.01 -2.15 -16.56
C VAL A 528 -26.65 -1.57 -16.26
N SER A 529 -25.90 -2.23 -15.37
CA SER A 529 -24.47 -1.95 -15.18
C SER A 529 -23.68 -2.69 -16.25
N ASN A 530 -23.24 -2.00 -17.30
CA ASN A 530 -22.25 -2.54 -18.24
C ASN A 530 -20.83 -2.36 -17.66
N LEU A 531 -20.47 -3.19 -16.69
CA LEU A 531 -19.08 -3.36 -16.28
C LEU A 531 -18.51 -4.62 -16.96
N LYS A 532 -18.43 -4.61 -18.30
CA LYS A 532 -17.48 -5.48 -18.99
C LYS A 532 -16.13 -4.78 -18.92
N GLY A 533 -15.29 -5.24 -18.00
CA GLY A 533 -13.88 -4.87 -17.98
C GLY A 533 -13.20 -5.45 -19.22
N GLU A 534 -13.04 -4.66 -20.26
CA GLU A 534 -12.02 -4.91 -21.27
C GLU A 534 -10.69 -4.40 -20.71
N MET A 535 -9.73 -5.33 -20.62
CA MET A 535 -8.37 -5.12 -20.10
C MET A 535 -7.53 -4.20 -20.97
#